data_AF-J0Z4Z9-F1
#
_entry.id   AF-J0Z4Z9-F1
#
_cell.length_a   1.000
_cell.length_b   1.000
_cell.length_c   1.000
_cell.angle_alpha   90.00
_cell.angle_beta   90.00
_cell.angle_gamma   90.00
#
_symmetry.space_group_name_H-M   'P 1'
#
loop_
_entity.id
_entity.type
_entity.pdbx_description
1 polymer ?
#
loop_
_entity_poly.entity_id
_entity_poly.type
_entity_poly.pdbx_seq_one_letter_code
_entity_poly.pdbx_strand_id
1 'polypeptide(L)'
;MQKKLPKSYMTDAEREKLRAGGLPQNSIYASESVAADHAGDDKAAWEWLAMAELPAHTLLFLKSQNGAQFIRDMGFSTKNADEKYGPDWLDKGVVIGGHHF
;
A
#
# COMPACT_ATOMS: atom_id res chain seq x y z
N MET A 1 15.13 1.79 -8.35
CA MET A 1 14.53 1.15 -9.54
C MET A 1 13.21 1.84 -9.84
N GLN A 2 12.95 2.28 -11.07
CA GLN A 2 11.58 2.65 -11.45
C GLN A 2 10.76 1.36 -11.48
N LYS A 3 9.80 1.20 -10.55
CA LYS A 3 8.82 0.11 -10.65
C LYS A 3 8.04 0.31 -11.94
N LYS A 4 7.88 -0.74 -12.74
CA LYS A 4 6.95 -0.71 -13.88
C LYS A 4 5.56 -0.41 -13.33
N LEU A 5 4.80 0.47 -13.99
CA LEU A 5 3.43 0.76 -13.59
C LEU A 5 2.57 -0.52 -13.70
N PRO A 6 1.75 -0.83 -12.69
CA PRO A 6 0.78 -1.93 -12.76
C PRO A 6 -0.26 -1.68 -13.85
N LYS A 7 -1.08 -2.70 -14.13
CA LYS A 7 -2.23 -2.52 -15.03
C LYS A 7 -3.16 -1.46 -14.44
N SER A 8 -3.35 -0.37 -15.17
CA SER A 8 -4.26 0.72 -14.76
C SER A 8 -5.68 0.37 -15.18
N TYR A 9 -6.62 0.64 -14.27
CA TYR A 9 -8.05 0.54 -14.53
C TYR A 9 -8.72 1.91 -14.59
N MET A 10 -7.96 2.97 -14.28
CA MET A 10 -8.37 4.35 -14.49
C MET A 10 -7.82 4.89 -15.82
N THR A 11 -8.65 5.67 -16.50
CA THR A 11 -8.21 6.45 -17.66
C THR A 11 -7.28 7.60 -17.24
N ASP A 12 -6.47 8.09 -18.18
CA ASP A 12 -5.64 9.28 -17.95
C ASP A 12 -6.50 10.50 -17.56
N ALA A 13 -7.71 10.62 -18.12
CA ALA A 13 -8.64 11.70 -17.80
C ALA A 13 -9.14 11.63 -16.35
N GLU A 14 -9.42 10.44 -15.83
CA GLU A 14 -9.82 10.26 -14.43
C GLU A 14 -8.67 10.59 -13.47
N ARG A 15 -7.45 10.12 -13.78
CA ARG A 15 -6.26 10.49 -13.00
C ARG A 15 -6.03 11.99 -13.00
N GLU A 16 -6.18 12.65 -14.14
CA GLU A 16 -5.99 14.10 -14.25
C GLU A 16 -7.07 14.88 -13.51
N LYS A 17 -8.33 14.41 -13.53
CA LYS A 17 -9.40 14.99 -12.72
C LYS A 17 -9.08 14.93 -11.22
N LEU A 18 -8.52 13.82 -10.74
CA LEU A 18 -8.10 13.70 -9.33
C LEU A 18 -6.94 14.68 -9.01
N ARG A 19 -5.94 14.79 -9.89
CA ARG A 19 -4.84 15.75 -9.72
C ARG A 19 -5.32 17.19 -9.70
N ALA A 20 -6.17 17.57 -10.65
CA ALA A 20 -6.78 18.89 -10.72
C ALA A 20 -7.67 19.19 -9.50
N GLY A 21 -8.26 18.15 -8.91
CA GLY A 21 -8.99 18.21 -7.63
C GLY A 21 -8.08 18.30 -6.39
N GLY A 22 -6.76 18.35 -6.55
CA GLY A 22 -5.80 18.49 -5.46
C GLY A 22 -5.41 17.19 -4.77
N LEU A 23 -5.78 16.02 -5.28
CA LEU A 23 -5.32 14.76 -4.69
C LEU A 23 -3.82 14.57 -4.94
N PRO A 24 -3.03 14.27 -3.90
CA PRO A 24 -1.63 13.97 -4.07
C PRO A 24 -1.44 12.64 -4.80
N GLN A 25 -0.29 12.46 -5.44
CA GLN A 25 0.03 11.25 -6.21
C GLN A 25 -0.12 9.95 -5.39
N ASN A 26 0.17 10.01 -4.09
CA ASN A 26 0.00 8.87 -3.18
C ASN A 26 -1.47 8.41 -3.10
N SER A 27 -2.40 9.36 -3.02
CA SER A 27 -3.84 9.07 -3.02
C SER A 27 -4.31 8.54 -4.37
N ILE A 28 -3.68 8.94 -5.48
CA ILE A 28 -4.00 8.41 -6.80
C ILE A 28 -3.62 6.93 -6.91
N TYR A 29 -2.50 6.50 -6.33
CA TYR A 29 -2.15 5.07 -6.28
C TYR A 29 -3.18 4.26 -5.48
N ALA A 30 -3.69 4.81 -4.38
CA ALA A 30 -4.79 4.18 -3.63
C ALA A 30 -6.08 4.12 -4.47
N SER A 31 -6.41 5.16 -5.24
CA SER A 31 -7.56 5.14 -6.15
C SER A 31 -7.44 4.11 -7.27
N GLU A 32 -6.24 3.95 -7.86
CA GLU A 32 -5.98 2.91 -8.87
C GLU A 32 -6.10 1.50 -8.28
N SER A 33 -5.67 1.33 -7.02
CA SER A 33 -5.84 0.08 -6.29
C SER A 33 -7.33 -0.28 -6.14
N VAL A 34 -8.16 0.68 -5.71
CA VAL A 34 -9.61 0.50 -5.60
C VAL A 34 -10.26 0.24 -6.97
N ALA A 35 -9.82 0.92 -8.02
CA ALA A 35 -10.33 0.70 -9.37
C ALA A 35 -10.04 -0.72 -9.87
N ALA A 36 -8.83 -1.24 -9.59
CA ALA A 36 -8.46 -2.61 -9.92
C ALA A 36 -9.26 -3.65 -9.12
N ASP A 37 -9.48 -3.41 -7.83
CA ASP A 37 -10.32 -4.25 -6.96
C ASP A 37 -11.77 -4.32 -7.48
N HIS A 38 -12.36 -3.18 -7.84
CA HIS A 38 -13.70 -3.14 -8.45
C HIS A 38 -13.77 -3.88 -9.80
N ALA A 39 -12.65 -3.98 -10.52
CA ALA A 39 -12.55 -4.74 -11.76
C ALA A 39 -12.26 -6.24 -11.54
N GLY A 40 -12.09 -6.68 -10.29
CA GLY A 40 -11.77 -8.06 -9.92
C GLY A 40 -10.33 -8.47 -10.21
N ASP A 41 -9.40 -7.51 -10.29
CA ASP A 41 -7.97 -7.75 -10.49
C ASP A 41 -7.19 -7.46 -9.20
N ASP A 42 -7.30 -8.37 -8.25
CA ASP A 42 -6.64 -8.29 -6.94
C ASP A 42 -5.14 -8.07 -7.06
N LYS A 43 -4.51 -8.66 -8.09
CA LYS A 43 -3.08 -8.52 -8.31
C LYS A 43 -2.74 -7.06 -8.62
N ALA A 44 -3.42 -6.45 -9.59
CA ALA A 44 -3.22 -5.04 -9.89
C ALA A 44 -3.60 -4.15 -8.70
N ALA A 45 -4.63 -4.52 -7.94
CA ALA A 45 -5.02 -3.81 -6.72
C ALA A 45 -3.88 -3.77 -5.70
N TRP A 46 -3.23 -4.91 -5.42
CA TRP A 46 -2.09 -4.98 -4.52
C TRP A 46 -0.86 -4.27 -5.07
N GLU A 47 -0.57 -4.42 -6.37
CA GLU A 47 0.58 -3.78 -7.01
C GLU A 47 0.47 -2.24 -6.93
N TRP A 48 -0.72 -1.68 -7.17
CA TRP A 48 -0.98 -0.25 -6.99
C TRP A 48 -0.87 0.19 -5.52
N LEU A 49 -1.43 -0.60 -4.60
CA LEU A 49 -1.34 -0.28 -3.17
C LEU A 49 0.12 -0.28 -2.68
N ALA A 50 0.96 -1.18 -3.20
CA ALA A 50 2.39 -1.26 -2.88
C ALA A 50 3.22 -0.12 -3.48
N MET A 51 2.66 0.69 -4.38
CA MET A 51 3.25 1.96 -4.81
C MET A 51 2.93 3.11 -3.86
N ALA A 52 1.90 2.98 -3.04
CA ALA A 52 1.52 4.00 -2.07
C ALA A 52 2.42 3.94 -0.82
N GLU A 53 2.77 5.12 -0.31
CA GLU A 53 3.29 5.30 1.03
C GLU A 53 2.14 5.16 2.04
N LEU A 54 2.08 4.00 2.67
CA LEU A 54 1.01 3.66 3.62
C LEU A 54 1.35 4.12 5.04
N PRO A 55 0.34 4.46 5.85
CA PRO A 55 0.52 4.65 7.28
C PRO A 55 1.03 3.38 7.97
N ALA A 56 1.83 3.56 9.02
CA ALA A 56 2.40 2.46 9.80
C ALA A 56 1.34 1.44 10.27
N HIS A 57 0.18 1.91 10.74
CA HIS A 57 -0.88 1.03 11.23
C HIS A 57 -1.52 0.20 10.12
N THR A 58 -1.60 0.73 8.88
CA THR A 58 -2.06 -0.02 7.72
C THR A 58 -1.06 -1.13 7.36
N LEU A 59 0.23 -0.84 7.38
CA LEU A 59 1.28 -1.84 7.15
C LEU A 59 1.24 -2.95 8.22
N LEU A 60 1.01 -2.58 9.48
CA LEU A 60 0.86 -3.55 10.56
C LEU A 60 -0.36 -4.46 10.37
N PHE A 61 -1.49 -3.87 9.96
CA PHE A 61 -2.69 -4.64 9.62
C PHE A 61 -2.43 -5.58 8.44
N LEU A 62 -1.79 -5.11 7.37
CA LEU A 62 -1.46 -5.95 6.22
C LEU A 62 -0.53 -7.11 6.58
N LYS A 63 0.46 -6.88 7.45
CA LYS A 63 1.35 -7.93 7.98
C LYS A 63 0.55 -8.95 8.79
N SER A 64 -0.38 -8.53 9.65
CA SER A 64 -1.13 -9.48 10.48
C SER A 64 -2.07 -10.38 9.67
N GLN A 65 -2.57 -9.88 8.53
CA GLN A 65 -3.42 -10.66 7.62
C GLN A 65 -2.63 -11.57 6.66
N ASN A 66 -1.52 -11.08 6.11
CA ASN A 66 -0.83 -11.72 4.97
C ASN A 66 0.59 -12.23 5.32
N GLY A 67 1.10 -11.90 6.49
CA GLY A 67 2.47 -12.20 6.92
C GLY A 67 3.51 -11.20 6.42
N ALA A 68 4.70 -11.27 7.01
CA ALA A 68 5.81 -10.38 6.68
C ALA A 68 6.37 -10.60 5.26
N GLN A 69 6.32 -11.84 4.76
CA GLN A 69 6.84 -12.17 3.43
C GLN A 69 6.02 -11.47 2.34
N PHE A 70 4.70 -11.38 2.49
CA PHE A 70 3.83 -10.64 1.56
C PHE A 70 4.25 -9.17 1.42
N ILE A 71 4.54 -8.50 2.54
CA ILE A 71 4.99 -7.10 2.54
C ILE A 71 6.28 -6.94 1.73
N ARG A 72 7.21 -7.89 1.87
CA ARG A 72 8.50 -7.90 1.16
C ARG A 72 8.33 -8.21 -0.33
N ASP A 73 7.56 -9.23 -0.66
CA ASP A 73 7.35 -9.70 -2.04
C ASP A 73 6.64 -8.65 -2.89
N MET A 74 5.62 -7.98 -2.32
CA MET A 74 4.94 -6.86 -2.96
C MET A 74 5.79 -5.58 -3.00
N GLY A 75 6.81 -5.50 -2.13
CA GLY A 75 7.73 -4.39 -2.03
C GLY A 75 7.07 -3.11 -1.51
N PHE A 76 6.19 -3.21 -0.51
CA PHE A 76 5.66 -2.03 0.17
C PHE A 76 6.79 -1.22 0.80
N SER A 77 6.65 0.11 0.79
CA SER A 77 7.56 0.97 1.56
C SER A 77 7.29 0.81 3.05
N THR A 78 8.28 0.31 3.80
CA THR A 78 8.16 0.08 5.25
C THR A 78 8.55 1.28 6.09
N LYS A 79 9.06 2.37 5.48
CA LYS A 79 9.62 3.55 6.16
C LYS A 79 8.79 4.01 7.36
N ASN A 80 7.48 4.23 7.18
CA ASN A 80 6.61 4.72 8.25
C ASN A 80 6.44 3.72 9.39
N ALA A 81 6.42 2.42 9.09
CA ALA A 81 6.36 1.37 10.09
C ALA A 81 7.71 1.17 10.79
N ASP A 82 8.81 1.27 10.06
CA ASP A 82 10.16 1.20 10.63
C ASP A 82 10.40 2.35 11.62
N GLU A 83 9.97 3.57 11.28
CA GLU A 83 10.04 4.75 12.16
C GLU A 83 9.17 4.59 13.43
N LYS A 84 8.01 3.94 13.31
CA LYS A 84 7.05 3.83 14.43
C LYS A 84 7.26 2.62 15.33
N TYR A 85 7.58 1.47 14.74
CA TYR A 85 7.62 0.17 15.42
C TYR A 85 9.04 -0.42 15.52
N GLY A 86 10.02 0.24 14.89
CA GLY A 86 11.39 -0.25 14.78
C GLY A 86 11.61 -1.00 13.46
N PRO A 87 12.85 -1.00 12.92
CA PRO A 87 13.17 -1.57 11.61
C PRO A 87 13.01 -3.10 11.53
N ASP A 88 12.82 -3.77 12.67
CA ASP A 88 12.63 -5.21 12.83
C ASP A 88 11.17 -5.61 13.04
N TRP A 89 10.22 -4.68 12.89
CA TRP A 89 8.78 -4.92 13.12
C TRP A 89 8.17 -6.01 12.22
N LEU A 90 8.79 -6.28 11.07
CA LEU A 90 8.39 -7.39 10.19
C LEU A 90 8.68 -8.75 10.82
N ASP A 91 9.76 -8.87 11.58
CA ASP A 91 10.25 -10.15 12.13
C ASP A 91 9.83 -10.38 13.58
N LYS A 92 9.23 -9.37 14.21
CA LYS A 92 8.82 -9.41 15.62
C LYS A 92 7.33 -9.12 15.77
N GLY A 93 6.73 -9.61 16.85
CA GLY A 93 5.39 -9.21 17.23
C GLY A 93 5.38 -7.74 17.68
N VAL A 94 4.38 -6.98 17.26
CA VAL A 94 4.16 -5.60 17.70
C VAL A 94 2.97 -5.59 18.67
N VAL A 95 3.14 -5.00 19.85
CA VAL A 95 2.07 -4.88 20.85
C VAL A 95 1.57 -3.45 20.92
N ILE A 96 0.27 -3.25 20.65
CA ILE A 96 -0.38 -1.93 20.76
C ILE A 96 -1.60 -2.07 21.68
N GLY A 97 -1.59 -1.37 22.81
CA GLY A 97 -2.72 -1.40 23.75
C GLY A 97 -3.08 -2.79 24.28
N GLY A 98 -2.12 -3.73 24.32
CA GLY A 98 -2.34 -5.12 24.73
C GLY A 98 -2.72 -6.09 23.61
N HIS A 99 -2.90 -5.60 22.37
CA HIS A 99 -3.14 -6.45 21.20
C HIS A 99 -1.82 -6.80 20.51
N HIS A 100 -1.63 -8.08 20.19
CA HIS A 100 -0.47 -8.60 19.47
C HIS A 100 -0.75 -8.64 17.96
N PHE A 101 0.18 -8.08 17.18
CA PHE A 101 0.18 -8.03 15.72
C PHE A 101 1.47 -8.60 15.13
#